data_AF-A0AA95FT36-F1
#
_entry.id   AF-A0AA95FT36-F1
#
_cell.length_a   1.000
_cell.length_b   1.000
_cell.length_c   1.000
_cell.angle_alpha   90.00
_cell.angle_beta   90.00
_cell.angle_gamma   90.00
#
_symmetry.space_group_name_H-M   'P 1'
#
loop_
_entity.id
_entity.type
_entity.pdbx_description
1 polymer ?
#
loop_
_entity_poly.entity_id
_entity_poly.type
_entity_poly.pdbx_seq_one_letter_code
_entity_poly.pdbx_strand_id
1 'polypeptide(L)'
;MRGRLGMLMALVAVGLALALSACGGTAAPAADPAVTTAAAPPASAAVVPSPAPSLSPVPPAVLATSAAPSISVPSLSIPPLPTFTARGPVVGGDASWPQCPKGMGIAQKRSQGAPMPLASARFVILGLTNGPGFVANPCLGSQLAWARERHLLVSAYSVISGPYGDALQRYGSTGPYDERTAAGRLANLGYQEALFNIATLRGAGLQTPFVWLDVEPVTGFEWSQDTAANAAVVKGAARGYTDQGYGVGVYSIGSLWQRVVGDLRLGLPEWRPAGSRGRAEALRRCQGDWMFQGGAAALAQWVEQGRDRDITCPGQSAYLSLWFHQY
;
A
#
# COMPACT_ATOMS: atom_id res chain seq x y z
N MET A 1 48.23 -5.97 45.19
CA MET A 1 48.14 -7.44 45.34
C MET A 1 46.71 -7.81 45.72
N ARG A 2 46.10 -8.70 44.92
CA ARG A 2 45.12 -9.77 45.23
C ARG A 2 44.24 -9.56 46.48
N GLY A 3 42.92 -9.65 46.46
CA GLY A 3 41.96 -10.24 45.52
C GLY A 3 40.80 -10.80 46.35
N ARG A 4 39.56 -10.72 45.85
CA ARG A 4 38.43 -11.52 46.34
C ARG A 4 37.56 -11.96 45.15
N LEU A 5 37.70 -13.23 44.79
CA LEU A 5 36.59 -14.10 44.32
C LEU A 5 35.41 -13.92 45.29
N GLY A 6 34.14 -13.93 44.92
CA GLY A 6 33.46 -14.44 43.73
C GLY A 6 32.22 -15.20 44.22
N MET A 7 31.02 -14.86 43.76
CA MET A 7 29.89 -15.78 43.67
C MET A 7 28.81 -15.20 42.76
N LEU A 8 28.58 -15.87 41.64
CA LEU A 8 27.46 -15.66 40.73
C LEU A 8 26.17 -16.17 41.37
N MET A 9 25.05 -15.47 41.13
CA MET A 9 23.74 -16.12 41.05
C MET A 9 22.94 -15.49 39.91
N ALA A 10 22.65 -16.32 38.92
CA ALA A 10 21.75 -16.03 37.81
C ALA A 10 20.31 -16.31 38.24
N LEU A 11 19.38 -15.43 37.86
CA LEU A 11 17.94 -15.69 37.91
C LEU A 11 17.34 -15.26 36.56
N VAL A 12 17.07 -16.28 35.74
CA VAL A 12 16.21 -16.23 34.55
C VAL A 12 14.78 -16.40 35.04
N ALA A 13 13.89 -15.47 34.70
CA ALA A 13 12.45 -15.63 34.90
C ALA A 13 11.75 -15.59 33.54
N VAL A 14 11.36 -16.79 33.09
CA VAL A 14 10.38 -17.03 32.03
C VAL A 14 8.99 -16.97 32.68
N GLY A 15 8.09 -16.15 32.15
CA GLY A 15 6.70 -16.04 32.61
C GLY A 15 5.73 -16.13 31.43
N LEU A 16 5.37 -17.35 31.06
CA LEU A 16 4.27 -17.68 30.16
C LEU A 16 3.04 -17.95 31.05
N ALA A 17 1.93 -17.24 30.84
CA ALA A 17 0.66 -17.54 31.52
C ALA A 17 -0.47 -17.66 30.49
N LEU A 18 -0.81 -18.91 30.18
CA LEU A 18 -2.09 -19.35 29.62
C LEU A 18 -3.07 -19.57 30.77
N ALA A 19 -4.29 -19.06 30.65
CA ALA A 19 -5.42 -19.51 31.45
C ALA A 19 -6.68 -19.58 30.56
N LEU A 20 -7.11 -20.81 30.29
CA LEU A 20 -8.44 -21.18 29.80
C LEU A 20 -9.26 -21.62 31.02
N SER A 21 -10.48 -21.10 31.16
CA SER A 21 -11.53 -21.71 31.96
C SER A 21 -12.86 -21.52 31.22
N ALA A 22 -13.42 -22.64 30.77
CA ALA A 22 -14.72 -22.75 30.12
C ALA A 22 -15.72 -23.43 31.08
N CYS A 23 -16.89 -22.83 31.24
CA CYS A 23 -18.19 -23.43 31.56
C CYS A 23 -19.19 -22.56 30.78
N GLY A 24 -20.10 -23.02 29.94
CA GLY A 24 -20.98 -24.17 30.03
C GLY A 24 -22.40 -23.62 29.83
N GLY A 25 -23.06 -23.95 28.73
CA GLY A 25 -24.38 -23.41 28.41
C GLY A 25 -24.95 -23.94 27.10
N THR A 26 -25.64 -25.07 27.20
CA THR A 26 -26.42 -25.75 26.16
C THR A 26 -27.68 -24.98 25.78
N ALA A 27 -27.92 -24.76 24.48
CA ALA A 27 -29.27 -24.62 23.92
C ALA A 27 -29.25 -24.85 22.39
N ALA A 28 -29.82 -25.97 21.97
CA ALA A 28 -30.49 -26.19 20.68
C ALA A 28 -31.85 -26.84 21.04
N PRO A 29 -32.91 -26.82 20.21
CA PRO A 29 -32.92 -26.52 18.77
C PRO A 29 -34.05 -25.57 18.33
N ALA A 30 -33.94 -25.00 17.13
CA ALA A 30 -35.11 -24.52 16.41
C ALA A 30 -34.92 -24.74 14.91
N ALA A 31 -35.92 -25.37 14.32
CA ALA A 31 -35.97 -25.91 12.99
C ALA A 31 -35.99 -24.84 11.89
N ASP A 32 -35.50 -25.27 10.72
CA ASP A 32 -35.53 -24.57 9.45
C ASP A 32 -36.93 -24.05 9.08
N PRO A 33 -37.06 -22.78 8.65
CA PRO A 33 -38.11 -22.41 7.71
C PRO A 33 -37.60 -22.65 6.28
N ALA A 34 -38.38 -23.44 5.55
CA ALA A 34 -38.20 -23.78 4.15
C ALA A 34 -37.83 -22.59 3.27
N VAL A 35 -36.73 -22.74 2.50
CA VAL A 35 -36.43 -21.89 1.36
C VAL A 35 -37.53 -22.09 0.33
N THR A 36 -38.43 -21.12 0.27
CA THR A 36 -39.40 -20.97 -0.81
C THR A 36 -38.62 -20.60 -2.07
N THR A 37 -38.72 -21.43 -3.09
CA THR A 37 -38.23 -21.17 -4.44
C THR A 37 -38.87 -19.87 -4.96
N ALA A 38 -38.08 -18.80 -5.03
CA ALA A 38 -38.48 -17.58 -5.72
C ALA A 38 -38.57 -17.90 -7.22
N ALA A 39 -39.79 -17.84 -7.73
CA ALA A 39 -40.11 -17.95 -9.14
C ALA A 39 -39.38 -16.86 -9.95
N ALA A 40 -38.89 -17.26 -11.12
CA ALA A 40 -38.29 -16.37 -12.11
C ALA A 40 -39.26 -15.23 -12.51
N PRO A 41 -38.75 -14.01 -12.78
CA PRO A 41 -39.57 -12.93 -13.32
C PRO A 41 -40.09 -13.31 -14.72
N PRO A 42 -41.31 -12.88 -15.10
CA PRO A 42 -41.84 -13.17 -16.42
C PRO A 42 -41.03 -12.47 -17.50
N ALA A 43 -40.87 -13.16 -18.62
CA ALA A 43 -40.20 -12.69 -19.82
C ALA A 43 -40.79 -11.35 -20.28
N SER A 44 -39.90 -10.37 -20.48
CA SER A 44 -40.24 -9.10 -21.11
C SER A 44 -40.81 -9.38 -22.50
N ALA A 45 -42.00 -8.83 -22.77
CA ALA A 45 -42.66 -8.91 -24.07
C ALA A 45 -41.72 -8.43 -25.19
N ALA A 46 -41.67 -9.20 -26.27
CA ALA A 46 -40.93 -8.86 -27.47
C ALA A 46 -41.42 -7.52 -28.04
N VAL A 47 -40.50 -6.56 -28.15
CA VAL A 47 -40.72 -5.34 -28.92
C VAL A 47 -40.74 -5.74 -30.41
N VAL A 48 -41.87 -5.51 -31.07
CA VAL A 48 -42.03 -5.64 -32.51
C VAL A 48 -41.15 -4.57 -33.19
N PRO A 49 -40.25 -4.92 -34.14
CA PRO A 49 -39.52 -3.91 -34.88
C PRO A 49 -40.46 -3.19 -35.87
N SER A 50 -40.45 -1.86 -35.82
CA SER A 50 -41.08 -1.00 -36.83
C SER A 50 -40.42 -1.19 -38.21
N PRO A 51 -41.18 -1.03 -39.32
CA PRO A 51 -40.65 -1.24 -40.66
C PRO A 51 -39.64 -0.15 -41.04
N ALA A 52 -38.59 -0.56 -41.75
CA ALA A 52 -37.55 0.31 -42.26
C ALA A 52 -38.10 1.32 -43.29
N PRO A 53 -37.57 2.57 -43.34
CA PRO A 53 -37.92 3.50 -44.39
C PRO A 53 -37.32 3.06 -45.73
N SER A 54 -38.12 3.16 -46.78
CA SER A 54 -37.75 2.91 -48.17
C SER A 54 -36.72 3.92 -48.66
N LEU A 55 -35.55 3.42 -49.09
CA LEU A 55 -34.51 4.25 -49.72
C LEU A 55 -34.85 4.48 -51.19
N SER A 56 -34.95 5.74 -51.59
CA SER A 56 -35.04 6.15 -53.00
C SER A 56 -33.73 5.84 -53.76
N PRO A 57 -33.79 5.58 -55.07
CA PRO A 57 -32.60 5.25 -55.85
C PRO A 57 -31.71 6.49 -56.07
N VAL A 58 -30.42 6.33 -55.77
CA VAL A 58 -29.36 7.31 -56.04
C VAL A 58 -28.97 7.21 -57.53
N PRO A 59 -28.79 8.33 -58.26
CA PRO A 59 -28.35 8.29 -59.65
C PRO A 59 -26.89 7.80 -59.79
N PRO A 60 -26.51 7.21 -60.94
CA PRO A 60 -25.17 6.64 -61.11
C PRO A 60 -24.10 7.73 -61.09
N ALA A 61 -23.15 7.60 -60.17
CA ALA A 61 -21.97 8.43 -60.12
C ALA A 61 -21.05 8.12 -61.31
N VAL A 62 -20.62 9.18 -62.01
CA VAL A 62 -19.64 9.12 -63.09
C VAL A 62 -18.29 8.72 -62.48
N LEU A 63 -17.75 7.57 -62.90
CA LEU A 63 -16.42 7.11 -62.49
C LEU A 63 -15.34 7.96 -63.16
N ALA A 64 -14.85 8.98 -62.45
CA ALA A 64 -13.60 9.63 -62.78
C ALA A 64 -12.44 8.81 -62.20
N THR A 65 -11.60 8.25 -63.07
CA THR A 65 -10.40 7.49 -62.70
C THR A 65 -9.33 8.44 -62.16
N SER A 66 -9.40 8.76 -60.86
CA SER A 66 -8.33 9.48 -60.17
C SER A 66 -7.28 8.48 -59.69
N ALA A 67 -6.15 8.39 -60.39
CA ALA A 67 -4.98 7.67 -59.91
C ALA A 67 -4.44 8.37 -58.66
N ALA A 68 -4.72 7.82 -57.48
CA ALA A 68 -4.14 8.30 -56.23
C ALA A 68 -2.64 7.93 -56.20
N PRO A 69 -1.74 8.86 -55.84
CA PRO A 69 -0.34 8.52 -55.66
C PRO A 69 -0.20 7.55 -54.49
N SER A 70 0.48 6.43 -54.73
CA SER A 70 0.86 5.45 -53.72
C SER A 70 1.92 6.06 -52.80
N ILE A 71 1.52 6.49 -51.61
CA ILE A 71 2.45 6.89 -50.55
C ILE A 71 3.04 5.60 -49.96
N SER A 72 4.30 5.31 -50.26
CA SER A 72 5.07 4.28 -49.56
C SER A 72 5.39 4.77 -48.15
N VAL A 73 4.72 4.20 -47.15
CA VAL A 73 5.05 4.44 -45.73
C VAL A 73 6.28 3.59 -45.40
N PRO A 74 7.42 4.17 -45.00
CA PRO A 74 8.57 3.39 -44.58
C PRO A 74 8.18 2.54 -43.36
N SER A 75 8.50 1.25 -43.41
CA SER A 75 8.33 0.35 -42.26
C SER A 75 9.21 0.86 -41.11
N LEU A 76 8.58 1.36 -40.06
CA LEU A 76 9.27 1.69 -38.81
C LEU A 76 9.65 0.37 -38.13
N SER A 77 10.93 0.01 -38.17
CA SER A 77 11.46 -1.06 -37.32
C SER A 77 11.39 -0.60 -35.87
N ILE A 78 10.41 -1.12 -35.12
CA ILE A 78 10.35 -0.94 -33.67
C ILE A 78 11.52 -1.75 -33.08
N PRO A 79 12.50 -1.10 -32.43
CA PRO A 79 13.55 -1.85 -31.76
C PRO A 79 12.90 -2.77 -30.70
N PRO A 80 13.41 -4.00 -30.52
CA PRO A 80 12.87 -4.88 -29.50
C PRO A 80 12.93 -4.17 -28.15
N LEU A 81 11.81 -4.21 -27.40
CA LEU A 81 11.78 -3.69 -26.05
C LEU A 81 12.93 -4.33 -25.25
N PRO A 82 13.65 -3.56 -24.42
CA PRO A 82 14.70 -4.12 -23.59
C PRO A 82 14.13 -5.30 -22.80
N THR A 83 14.69 -6.48 -23.00
CA THR A 83 14.36 -7.65 -22.19
C THR A 83 14.90 -7.38 -20.80
N PHE A 84 14.02 -7.02 -19.87
CA PHE A 84 14.39 -6.83 -18.47
C PHE A 84 14.86 -8.16 -17.90
N THR A 85 16.18 -8.36 -17.89
CA THR A 85 16.76 -9.55 -17.28
C THR A 85 16.69 -9.35 -15.77
N ALA A 86 15.82 -10.11 -15.11
CA ALA A 86 15.75 -10.11 -13.66
C ALA A 86 17.13 -10.46 -13.10
N ARG A 87 17.78 -9.46 -12.49
CA ARG A 87 18.94 -9.71 -11.63
C ARG A 87 18.40 -10.38 -10.35
N GLY A 88 19.19 -11.20 -9.67
CA GLY A 88 18.77 -11.78 -8.41
C GLY A 88 18.21 -10.74 -7.42
N PRO A 89 17.51 -11.16 -6.36
CA PRO A 89 16.81 -10.23 -5.46
C PRO A 89 17.69 -9.07 -5.00
N VAL A 90 17.19 -7.84 -5.18
CA VAL A 90 17.88 -6.62 -4.77
C VAL A 90 17.49 -6.32 -3.32
N VAL A 91 18.48 -5.98 -2.50
CA VAL A 91 18.29 -5.73 -1.06
C VAL A 91 18.37 -4.23 -0.78
N GLY A 92 17.47 -3.75 0.06
CA GLY A 92 17.42 -2.38 0.56
C GLY A 92 17.00 -2.37 2.02
N GLY A 93 16.30 -1.30 2.40
CA GLY A 93 15.62 -1.16 3.68
C GLY A 93 14.69 0.04 3.63
N ASP A 94 13.94 0.25 4.69
CA ASP A 94 13.14 1.45 4.88
C ASP A 94 13.64 2.24 6.08
N ALA A 95 13.30 3.53 6.10
CA ALA A 95 13.66 4.44 7.18
C ALA A 95 12.63 5.56 7.31
N SER A 96 12.36 5.97 8.53
CA SER A 96 11.38 7.00 8.86
C SER A 96 11.74 7.65 10.19
N TRP A 97 10.75 8.20 10.88
CA TRP A 97 10.94 8.91 12.15
C TRP A 97 11.74 8.17 13.23
N PRO A 98 11.74 6.82 13.35
CA PRO A 98 12.58 6.16 14.36
C PRO A 98 14.08 6.44 14.15
N GLN A 99 14.49 6.59 12.89
CA GLN A 99 15.87 6.88 12.48
C GLN A 99 16.24 8.37 12.53
N CYS A 100 15.30 9.27 12.87
CA CYS A 100 15.64 10.67 13.11
C CYS A 100 16.54 10.83 14.33
N PRO A 101 17.35 11.92 14.40
CA PRO A 101 18.07 12.29 15.61
C PRO A 101 17.18 12.21 16.85
N LYS A 102 17.71 11.67 17.94
CA LYS A 102 16.94 11.35 19.15
C LYS A 102 16.17 12.56 19.68
N GLY A 103 14.88 12.37 19.98
CA GLY A 103 14.01 13.39 20.59
C GLY A 103 13.19 14.24 19.60
N MET A 104 13.36 14.06 18.30
CA MET A 104 12.50 14.69 17.27
C MET A 104 11.09 14.07 17.24
N GLY A 105 10.17 14.74 16.56
CA GLY A 105 8.80 14.28 16.37
C GLY A 105 7.81 14.79 17.42
N ILE A 106 6.63 14.16 17.48
CA ILE A 106 5.57 14.44 18.46
C ILE A 106 5.79 13.67 19.76
N ALA A 107 5.10 14.08 20.84
CA ALA A 107 5.26 13.48 22.16
C ALA A 107 5.03 11.95 22.17
N GLN A 108 4.05 11.47 21.40
CA GLN A 108 3.68 10.06 21.30
C GLN A 108 4.67 9.23 20.47
N LYS A 109 5.47 9.88 19.62
CA LYS A 109 6.36 9.25 18.62
C LYS A 109 7.72 9.96 18.58
N ARG A 110 8.36 10.08 19.75
CA ARG A 110 9.72 10.62 19.87
C ARG A 110 10.73 9.65 19.28
N SER A 111 11.54 10.15 18.34
CA SER A 111 12.57 9.35 17.66
C SER A 111 13.63 8.82 18.62
N GLN A 112 14.15 7.63 18.32
CA GLN A 112 15.15 6.94 19.14
C GLN A 112 16.58 7.16 18.65
N GLY A 113 16.77 7.69 17.43
CA GLY A 113 18.08 7.66 16.77
C GLY A 113 18.42 6.26 16.27
N ALA A 114 17.42 5.53 15.81
CA ALA A 114 17.62 4.19 15.23
C ALA A 114 18.56 4.31 14.02
N PRO A 115 19.33 3.26 13.70
CA PRO A 115 20.40 3.47 12.76
C PRO A 115 19.88 3.22 11.33
N MET A 116 20.34 4.01 10.35
CA MET A 116 19.92 3.93 8.94
C MET A 116 20.19 2.54 8.28
N PRO A 117 19.60 2.23 7.11
CA PRO A 117 19.86 0.98 6.39
C PRO A 117 21.35 0.69 6.17
N LEU A 118 21.69 -0.59 5.98
CA LEU A 118 23.08 -1.02 5.82
C LEU A 118 23.74 -0.39 4.58
N ALA A 119 25.07 -0.29 4.61
CA ALA A 119 25.86 0.17 3.45
C ALA A 119 25.69 -0.69 2.19
N SER A 120 25.21 -1.93 2.33
CA SER A 120 24.90 -2.82 1.21
C SER A 120 23.53 -2.58 0.57
N ALA A 121 22.70 -1.69 1.14
CA ALA A 121 21.41 -1.33 0.59
C ALA A 121 21.58 -0.73 -0.82
N ARG A 122 20.69 -1.10 -1.73
CA ARG A 122 20.64 -0.58 -3.11
C ARG A 122 19.44 0.32 -3.34
N PHE A 123 18.45 0.25 -2.46
CA PHE A 123 17.31 1.14 -2.43
C PHE A 123 16.95 1.48 -0.99
N VAL A 124 16.21 2.56 -0.82
CA VAL A 124 15.56 2.93 0.44
C VAL A 124 14.11 3.38 0.20
N ILE A 125 13.20 2.99 1.09
CA ILE A 125 11.82 3.48 1.11
C ILE A 125 11.70 4.44 2.30
N LEU A 126 11.46 5.72 2.03
CA LEU A 126 11.46 6.76 3.07
C LEU A 126 10.04 7.06 3.55
N GLY A 127 9.85 7.02 4.87
CA GLY A 127 8.55 7.29 5.49
C GLY A 127 8.22 8.78 5.46
N LEU A 128 7.02 9.11 5.01
CA LEU A 128 6.53 10.48 4.91
C LEU A 128 5.99 11.01 6.25
N THR A 129 5.70 10.11 7.20
CA THR A 129 5.02 10.45 8.45
C THR A 129 5.86 10.21 9.71
N ASN A 130 5.55 10.89 10.80
CA ASN A 130 6.05 10.62 12.15
C ASN A 130 5.15 9.64 12.91
N GLY A 131 4.69 8.58 12.24
CA GLY A 131 3.77 7.61 12.80
C GLY A 131 2.36 7.75 12.21
N PRO A 132 1.54 8.75 12.56
CA PRO A 132 0.20 8.90 12.01
C PRO A 132 0.15 9.76 10.72
N GLY A 133 -0.91 9.60 9.93
CA GLY A 133 -1.05 10.12 8.55
C GLY A 133 -1.04 11.64 8.36
N PHE A 134 -1.30 12.44 9.41
CA PHE A 134 -1.27 13.92 9.36
C PHE A 134 -0.09 14.54 10.13
N VAL A 135 0.97 13.77 10.37
CA VAL A 135 2.16 14.29 11.05
C VAL A 135 3.38 13.97 10.21
N ALA A 136 4.03 15.00 9.67
CA ALA A 136 5.17 14.84 8.76
C ALA A 136 6.39 14.23 9.47
N ASN A 137 7.16 13.42 8.74
CA ASN A 137 8.47 12.95 9.19
C ASN A 137 9.40 14.17 9.41
N PRO A 138 9.88 14.42 10.64
CA PRO A 138 10.60 15.64 10.99
C PRO A 138 12.02 15.71 10.43
N CYS A 139 12.57 14.61 9.91
CA CYS A 139 13.93 14.55 9.40
C CYS A 139 14.03 14.02 7.96
N LEU A 140 12.92 14.00 7.21
CA LEU A 140 12.86 13.46 5.84
C LEU A 140 13.95 14.06 4.93
N GLY A 141 14.20 15.38 5.02
CA GLY A 141 15.25 16.03 4.24
C GLY A 141 16.65 15.47 4.50
N SER A 142 16.99 15.19 5.75
CA SER A 142 18.29 14.61 6.12
C SER A 142 18.42 13.14 5.68
N GLN A 143 17.32 12.38 5.74
CA GLN A 143 17.29 11.00 5.27
C GLN A 143 17.42 10.93 3.75
N LEU A 144 16.80 11.87 3.04
CA LEU A 144 16.94 12.00 1.61
C LEU A 144 18.37 12.38 1.20
N ALA A 145 19.00 13.32 1.91
CA ALA A 145 20.41 13.67 1.69
C ALA A 145 21.32 12.44 1.86
N TRP A 146 21.11 11.67 2.93
CA TRP A 146 21.83 10.42 3.17
C TRP A 146 21.69 9.40 2.04
N ALA A 147 20.48 9.29 1.46
CA ALA A 147 20.20 8.40 0.33
C ALA A 147 20.89 8.86 -0.97
N ARG A 148 20.89 10.18 -1.23
CA ARG A 148 21.55 10.79 -2.40
C ARG A 148 23.06 10.61 -2.37
N GLU A 149 23.69 10.85 -1.23
CA GLU A 149 25.14 10.62 -1.03
C GLU A 149 25.56 9.18 -1.34
N ARG A 150 24.63 8.23 -1.23
CA ARG A 150 24.85 6.79 -1.44
C ARG A 150 24.33 6.30 -2.78
N HIS A 151 23.81 7.20 -3.62
CA HIS A 151 23.23 6.89 -4.93
C HIS A 151 22.17 5.77 -4.86
N LEU A 152 21.37 5.77 -3.80
CA LEU A 152 20.31 4.77 -3.62
C LEU A 152 19.12 5.08 -4.53
N LEU A 153 18.45 4.02 -4.95
CA LEU A 153 17.08 4.10 -5.47
C LEU A 153 16.13 4.51 -4.33
N VAL A 154 15.24 5.46 -4.55
CA VAL A 154 14.36 6.04 -3.51
C VAL A 154 12.88 5.83 -3.86
N SER A 155 12.14 5.27 -2.91
CA SER A 155 10.68 5.23 -2.89
C SER A 155 10.16 5.88 -1.62
N ALA A 156 8.84 6.01 -1.47
CA ALA A 156 8.23 6.56 -0.27
C ALA A 156 7.14 5.64 0.28
N TYR A 157 6.90 5.72 1.59
CA TYR A 157 5.73 5.13 2.20
C TYR A 157 5.06 6.13 3.14
N SER A 158 3.76 5.98 3.34
CA SER A 158 3.02 6.75 4.34
C SER A 158 2.19 5.80 5.18
N VAL A 159 2.29 5.97 6.49
CA VAL A 159 1.34 5.33 7.40
C VAL A 159 -0.01 6.00 7.22
N ILE A 160 -1.02 5.20 6.89
CA ILE A 160 -2.42 5.62 6.93
C ILE A 160 -2.94 5.34 8.32
N SER A 161 -3.73 6.26 8.87
CA SER A 161 -4.23 6.11 10.24
C SER A 161 -5.68 6.51 10.36
N GLY A 162 -6.28 6.25 11.52
CA GLY A 162 -7.66 6.62 11.82
C GLY A 162 -7.80 7.85 12.72
N PRO A 163 -7.42 9.08 12.31
CA PRO A 163 -7.73 10.27 13.10
C PRO A 163 -9.20 10.65 12.85
N TYR A 164 -10.13 9.89 13.44
CA TYR A 164 -11.57 10.03 13.19
C TYR A 164 -12.22 11.22 13.91
N GLY A 165 -11.53 11.85 14.85
CA GLY A 165 -12.02 13.03 15.60
C GLY A 165 -11.86 14.33 14.80
N ASP A 166 -11.07 15.25 15.34
CA ASP A 166 -10.87 16.60 14.77
C ASP A 166 -10.49 16.61 13.29
N ALA A 167 -9.71 15.63 12.84
CA ALA A 167 -9.32 15.53 11.43
C ALA A 167 -10.52 15.17 10.53
N LEU A 168 -11.43 14.29 10.94
CA LEU A 168 -12.64 14.01 10.17
C LEU A 168 -13.58 15.23 10.13
N GLN A 169 -13.67 16.00 11.22
CA GLN A 169 -14.43 17.25 11.22
C GLN A 169 -13.82 18.26 10.24
N ARG A 170 -12.50 18.39 10.23
CA ARG A 170 -11.78 19.35 9.39
C ARG A 170 -11.76 18.97 7.91
N TYR A 171 -11.59 17.69 7.61
CA TYR A 171 -11.25 17.21 6.25
C TYR A 171 -12.34 16.37 5.59
N GLY A 172 -13.32 15.88 6.34
CA GLY A 172 -14.34 14.97 5.80
C GLY A 172 -15.22 15.58 4.70
N SER A 173 -15.36 16.90 4.65
CA SER A 173 -16.09 17.63 3.60
C SER A 173 -15.17 18.18 2.51
N THR A 174 -13.95 17.66 2.37
CA THR A 174 -13.00 18.16 1.38
C THR A 174 -12.35 17.00 0.64
N GLY A 175 -12.83 16.76 -0.58
CA GLY A 175 -12.32 15.71 -1.44
C GLY A 175 -13.38 15.29 -2.46
N PRO A 176 -13.09 14.25 -3.25
CA PRO A 176 -13.93 13.88 -4.39
C PRO A 176 -15.07 12.91 -4.03
N TYR A 177 -15.30 12.60 -2.76
CA TYR A 177 -16.36 11.70 -2.29
C TYR A 177 -17.53 12.46 -1.67
N ASP A 178 -18.73 11.86 -1.68
CA ASP A 178 -19.96 12.48 -1.16
C ASP A 178 -19.91 12.71 0.36
N GLU A 179 -19.68 13.97 0.73
CA GLU A 179 -19.59 14.45 2.12
C GLU A 179 -20.87 14.27 2.94
N ARG A 180 -22.01 14.01 2.31
CA ARG A 180 -23.28 13.77 3.01
C ARG A 180 -23.34 12.36 3.60
N THR A 181 -22.45 11.46 3.17
CA THR A 181 -22.38 10.08 3.66
C THR A 181 -21.20 9.91 4.62
N ALA A 182 -21.36 9.09 5.66
CA ALA A 182 -20.27 8.80 6.60
C ALA A 182 -19.06 8.18 5.87
N ALA A 183 -19.30 7.22 4.98
CA ALA A 183 -18.25 6.59 4.17
C ALA A 183 -17.53 7.58 3.25
N GLY A 184 -18.26 8.50 2.60
CA GLY A 184 -17.66 9.53 1.76
C GLY A 184 -16.80 10.50 2.56
N ARG A 185 -17.23 10.90 3.76
CA ARG A 185 -16.40 11.73 4.65
C ARG A 185 -15.12 11.04 5.09
N LEU A 186 -15.18 9.74 5.40
CA LEU A 186 -14.00 8.94 5.75
C LEU A 186 -13.06 8.74 4.56
N ALA A 187 -13.60 8.56 3.35
CA ALA A 187 -12.80 8.52 2.14
C ALA A 187 -12.14 9.88 1.83
N ASN A 188 -12.83 10.99 2.05
CA ASN A 188 -12.24 12.33 1.96
C ASN A 188 -11.13 12.52 3.01
N LEU A 189 -11.28 12.01 4.23
CA LEU A 189 -10.22 12.04 5.24
C LEU A 189 -8.94 11.36 4.73
N GLY A 190 -9.04 10.14 4.19
CA GLY A 190 -7.90 9.43 3.61
C GLY A 190 -7.31 10.15 2.40
N TYR A 191 -8.15 10.74 1.55
CA TYR A 191 -7.71 11.57 0.42
C TYR A 191 -6.85 12.75 0.90
N GLN A 192 -7.25 13.41 1.98
CA GLN A 192 -6.49 14.50 2.59
C GLN A 192 -5.20 14.03 3.27
N GLU A 193 -5.15 12.82 3.85
CA GLU A 193 -3.88 12.23 4.33
C GLU A 193 -2.88 12.11 3.17
N ALA A 194 -3.33 11.60 2.01
CA ALA A 194 -2.46 11.51 0.83
C ALA A 194 -1.95 12.89 0.37
N LEU A 195 -2.81 13.91 0.30
CA LEU A 195 -2.39 15.27 -0.07
C LEU A 195 -1.40 15.88 0.93
N PHE A 196 -1.61 15.67 2.23
CA PHE A 196 -0.69 16.10 3.28
C PHE A 196 0.69 15.44 3.11
N ASN A 197 0.71 14.14 2.84
CA ASN A 197 1.94 13.38 2.63
C ASN A 197 2.67 13.81 1.35
N ILE A 198 1.93 14.11 0.27
CA ILE A 198 2.51 14.66 -0.97
C ILE A 198 3.13 16.04 -0.71
N ALA A 199 2.50 16.89 0.10
CA ALA A 199 3.09 18.16 0.50
C ALA A 199 4.39 17.95 1.30
N THR A 200 4.44 16.95 2.20
CA THR A 200 5.66 16.59 2.95
C THR A 200 6.77 16.11 2.01
N LEU A 201 6.44 15.23 1.07
CA LEU A 201 7.34 14.72 0.03
C LEU A 201 7.90 15.85 -0.83
N ARG A 202 7.04 16.75 -1.34
CA ARG A 202 7.45 17.90 -2.17
C ARG A 202 8.29 18.90 -1.38
N GLY A 203 7.93 19.16 -0.12
CA GLY A 203 8.68 20.06 0.77
C GLY A 203 10.11 19.59 1.05
N ALA A 204 10.34 18.28 1.12
CA ALA A 204 11.68 17.70 1.24
C ALA A 204 12.44 17.60 -0.10
N GLY A 205 11.77 17.85 -1.23
CA GLY A 205 12.32 17.62 -2.56
C GLY A 205 12.50 16.13 -2.89
N LEU A 206 11.74 15.24 -2.25
CA LEU A 206 11.75 13.81 -2.53
C LEU A 206 10.97 13.54 -3.82
N GLN A 207 11.65 13.03 -4.84
CA GLN A 207 11.07 12.54 -6.09
C GLN A 207 10.91 11.02 -6.02
N THR A 208 9.74 10.52 -6.40
CA THR A 208 9.46 9.09 -6.55
C THR A 208 8.21 8.91 -7.42
N PRO A 209 8.11 7.85 -8.24
CA PRO A 209 6.89 7.54 -8.99
C PRO A 209 5.82 6.85 -8.13
N PHE A 210 6.15 6.41 -6.90
CA PHE A 210 5.36 5.42 -6.20
C PHE A 210 5.31 5.65 -4.69
N VAL A 211 4.15 5.39 -4.07
CA VAL A 211 3.97 5.47 -2.61
C VAL A 211 3.33 4.19 -2.06
N TRP A 212 3.94 3.62 -1.03
CA TRP A 212 3.40 2.47 -0.29
C TRP A 212 2.48 2.95 0.85
N LEU A 213 1.26 2.45 0.90
CA LEU A 213 0.34 2.67 2.01
C LEU A 213 0.66 1.66 3.11
N ASP A 214 1.20 2.14 4.22
CA ASP A 214 1.40 1.33 5.41
C ASP A 214 0.09 1.30 6.21
N VAL A 215 -0.54 0.12 6.21
CA VAL A 215 -1.84 -0.14 6.81
C VAL A 215 -1.69 -1.23 7.87
N GLU A 216 -1.46 -0.77 9.10
CA GLU A 216 -1.33 -1.60 10.29
C GLU A 216 -1.75 -0.83 11.54
N PRO A 217 -1.90 -1.49 12.71
CA PRO A 217 -2.15 -0.79 13.97
C PRO A 217 -1.03 0.20 14.31
N VAL A 218 -1.41 1.45 14.57
CA VAL A 218 -0.47 2.51 14.94
C VAL A 218 -0.56 2.76 16.43
N THR A 219 0.48 2.40 17.19
CA THR A 219 0.48 2.59 18.65
C THR A 219 0.16 4.04 19.02
N GLY A 220 -0.92 4.24 19.79
CA GLY A 220 -1.38 5.56 20.24
C GLY A 220 -2.29 6.29 19.25
N PHE A 221 -2.58 5.71 18.09
CA PHE A 221 -3.45 6.22 17.03
C PHE A 221 -4.31 5.08 16.49
N GLU A 222 -5.12 4.49 17.38
CA GLU A 222 -5.85 3.26 17.09
C GLU A 222 -6.91 3.43 15.99
N TRP A 223 -7.05 2.39 15.19
CA TRP A 223 -8.13 2.27 14.22
C TRP A 223 -9.48 2.06 14.91
N SER A 224 -10.57 2.41 14.22
CA SER A 224 -11.92 2.04 14.64
C SER A 224 -12.06 0.51 14.58
N GLN A 225 -13.01 -0.04 15.34
CA GLN A 225 -13.40 -1.45 15.20
C GLN A 225 -14.26 -1.70 13.94
N ASP A 226 -14.76 -0.63 13.31
CA ASP A 226 -15.49 -0.71 12.05
C ASP A 226 -14.50 -0.80 10.87
N THR A 227 -14.30 -2.02 10.38
CA THR A 227 -13.39 -2.30 9.26
C THR A 227 -13.85 -1.68 7.95
N ALA A 228 -15.16 -1.48 7.73
CA ALA A 228 -15.67 -0.83 6.55
C ALA A 228 -15.39 0.68 6.57
N ALA A 229 -15.49 1.31 7.75
CA ALA A 229 -15.08 2.70 7.95
C ALA A 229 -13.57 2.89 7.69
N ASN A 230 -12.73 2.02 8.25
CA ASN A 230 -11.28 2.04 8.02
C ASN A 230 -10.95 1.83 6.53
N ALA A 231 -11.64 0.90 5.86
CA ALA A 231 -11.47 0.63 4.43
C ALA A 231 -11.82 1.86 3.56
N ALA A 232 -12.79 2.69 3.97
CA ALA A 232 -13.11 3.92 3.26
C ALA A 232 -11.92 4.91 3.29
N VAL A 233 -11.25 5.06 4.44
CA VAL A 233 -10.02 5.89 4.55
C VAL A 233 -8.93 5.37 3.62
N VAL A 234 -8.63 4.08 3.65
CA VAL A 234 -7.57 3.48 2.81
C VAL A 234 -7.86 3.67 1.32
N LYS A 235 -9.11 3.46 0.88
CA LYS A 235 -9.53 3.72 -0.51
C LYS A 235 -9.34 5.19 -0.89
N GLY A 236 -9.71 6.10 0.02
CA GLY A 236 -9.54 7.53 -0.13
C GLY A 236 -8.08 7.93 -0.33
N ALA A 237 -7.18 7.40 0.51
CA ALA A 237 -5.74 7.64 0.41
C ALA A 237 -5.16 7.11 -0.90
N ALA A 238 -5.51 5.89 -1.31
CA ALA A 238 -5.08 5.32 -2.58
C ALA A 238 -5.48 6.19 -3.77
N ARG A 239 -6.73 6.69 -3.79
CA ARG A 239 -7.18 7.62 -4.82
C ARG A 239 -6.43 8.95 -4.75
N GLY A 240 -6.20 9.49 -3.56
CA GLY A 240 -5.48 10.76 -3.38
C GLY A 240 -4.08 10.75 -3.99
N TYR A 241 -3.33 9.66 -3.83
CA TYR A 241 -2.04 9.50 -4.52
C TYR A 241 -2.19 9.30 -6.03
N THR A 242 -3.15 8.47 -6.46
CA THR A 242 -3.36 8.16 -7.88
C THR A 242 -3.78 9.39 -8.68
N ASP A 243 -4.70 10.21 -8.14
CA ASP A 243 -5.15 11.47 -8.76
C ASP A 243 -4.00 12.48 -8.90
N GLN A 244 -2.93 12.34 -8.11
CA GLN A 244 -1.73 13.17 -8.16
C GLN A 244 -0.60 12.55 -9.01
N GLY A 245 -0.88 11.45 -9.70
CA GLY A 245 0.04 10.82 -10.66
C GLY A 245 1.03 9.83 -10.06
N TYR A 246 0.86 9.43 -8.79
CA TYR A 246 1.69 8.40 -8.16
C TYR A 246 1.09 7.01 -8.36
N GLY A 247 1.93 6.01 -8.61
CA GLY A 247 1.54 4.62 -8.39
C GLY A 247 1.42 4.32 -6.90
N VAL A 248 0.60 3.31 -6.55
CA VAL A 248 0.28 2.99 -5.16
C VAL A 248 0.42 1.49 -4.92
N GLY A 249 1.06 1.13 -3.81
CA GLY A 249 1.13 -0.23 -3.28
C GLY A 249 0.77 -0.26 -1.80
N VAL A 250 0.73 -1.43 -1.21
CA VAL A 250 0.28 -1.61 0.18
C VAL A 250 1.26 -2.44 0.98
N TYR A 251 1.60 -1.96 2.17
CA TYR A 251 2.33 -2.71 3.19
C TYR A 251 1.36 -3.18 4.27
N SER A 252 1.35 -4.50 4.52
CA SER A 252 0.67 -5.11 5.66
C SER A 252 1.01 -6.61 5.74
N ILE A 253 0.49 -7.27 6.78
CA ILE A 253 0.35 -8.73 6.83
C ILE A 253 -1.12 -9.10 6.89
N GLY A 254 -1.48 -10.30 6.41
CA GLY A 254 -2.88 -10.74 6.32
C GLY A 254 -3.68 -10.59 7.62
N SER A 255 -3.09 -10.91 8.78
CA SER A 255 -3.79 -10.76 10.06
C SER A 255 -4.00 -9.31 10.51
N LEU A 256 -3.09 -8.40 10.17
CA LEU A 256 -3.24 -6.97 10.46
C LEU A 256 -4.20 -6.32 9.48
N TRP A 257 -4.11 -6.67 8.19
CA TRP A 257 -5.05 -6.25 7.17
C TRP A 257 -6.49 -6.63 7.53
N GLN A 258 -6.74 -7.90 7.86
CA GLN A 258 -8.06 -8.38 8.26
C GLN A 258 -8.57 -7.66 9.52
N ARG A 259 -7.68 -7.36 10.47
CA ARG A 259 -8.03 -6.63 11.69
C ARG A 259 -8.43 -5.18 11.40
N VAL A 260 -7.69 -4.51 10.51
CA VAL A 260 -7.85 -3.07 10.26
C VAL A 260 -8.94 -2.82 9.23
N VAL A 261 -8.91 -3.47 8.06
CA VAL A 261 -9.79 -3.17 6.92
C VAL A 261 -10.62 -4.37 6.45
N GLY A 262 -10.58 -5.49 7.19
CA GLY A 262 -11.40 -6.66 6.88
C GLY A 262 -11.00 -7.32 5.56
N ASP A 263 -12.00 -7.58 4.71
CA ASP A 263 -11.88 -8.30 3.44
C ASP A 263 -11.53 -7.40 2.24
N LEU A 264 -11.18 -6.13 2.49
CA LEU A 264 -10.85 -5.15 1.44
C LEU A 264 -9.85 -5.73 0.43
N ARG A 265 -10.25 -5.73 -0.85
CA ARG A 265 -9.39 -6.04 -2.00
C ARG A 265 -9.17 -4.80 -2.84
N LEU A 266 -7.90 -4.40 -3.01
CA LEU A 266 -7.52 -3.27 -3.86
C LEU A 266 -6.83 -3.73 -5.15
N GLY A 267 -6.31 -4.95 -5.19
CA GLY A 267 -5.55 -5.48 -6.33
C GLY A 267 -4.21 -4.76 -6.57
N LEU A 268 -3.73 -3.97 -5.61
CA LEU A 268 -2.50 -3.17 -5.73
C LEU A 268 -1.25 -4.01 -5.45
N PRO A 269 -0.03 -3.61 -5.85
CA PRO A 269 1.19 -4.33 -5.43
C PRO A 269 1.34 -4.41 -3.91
N GLU A 270 1.87 -5.53 -3.41
CA GLU A 270 2.02 -5.81 -1.97
C GLU A 270 3.49 -5.81 -1.51
N TRP A 271 3.75 -5.15 -0.39
CA TRP A 271 4.99 -5.20 0.38
C TRP A 271 4.73 -6.00 1.67
N ARG A 272 5.35 -7.17 1.79
CA ARG A 272 4.97 -8.19 2.77
C ARG A 272 6.07 -8.40 3.83
N PRO A 273 5.91 -7.89 5.05
CA PRO A 273 6.92 -8.07 6.10
C PRO A 273 6.83 -9.46 6.71
N ALA A 274 7.94 -9.92 7.27
CA ALA A 274 8.10 -11.17 8.02
C ALA A 274 8.43 -10.96 9.50
N GLY A 275 8.56 -9.70 9.94
CA GLY A 275 9.05 -9.35 11.27
C GLY A 275 10.43 -9.93 11.53
N SER A 276 10.67 -10.43 12.75
CA SER A 276 11.97 -10.99 13.18
C SER A 276 12.28 -12.40 12.64
N ARG A 277 11.43 -12.97 11.76
CA ARG A 277 11.60 -14.34 11.23
C ARG A 277 12.71 -14.46 10.16
N GLY A 278 13.35 -13.35 9.81
CA GLY A 278 14.52 -13.32 8.94
C GLY A 278 14.22 -13.37 7.44
N ARG A 279 15.29 -13.22 6.64
CA ARG A 279 15.24 -13.11 5.17
C ARG A 279 14.55 -14.28 4.47
N ALA A 280 14.76 -15.51 4.94
CA ALA A 280 14.17 -16.69 4.31
C ALA A 280 12.65 -16.70 4.42
N GLU A 281 12.09 -16.29 5.57
CA GLU A 281 10.64 -16.11 5.72
C GLU A 281 10.14 -14.95 4.84
N ALA A 282 10.85 -13.82 4.79
CA ALA A 282 10.47 -12.70 3.91
C ALA A 282 10.31 -13.16 2.46
N LEU A 283 11.27 -13.93 1.94
CA LEU A 283 11.19 -14.49 0.59
C LEU A 283 10.05 -15.52 0.42
N ARG A 284 9.74 -16.33 1.44
CA ARG A 284 8.54 -17.21 1.41
C ARG A 284 7.26 -16.39 1.29
N ARG A 285 7.18 -15.21 1.93
CA ARG A 285 6.01 -14.32 1.84
C ARG A 285 5.79 -13.73 0.45
N CYS A 286 6.73 -13.85 -0.47
CA CYS A 286 6.49 -13.51 -1.87
C CYS A 286 5.53 -14.47 -2.59
N GLN A 287 5.25 -15.65 -2.02
CA GLN A 287 4.36 -16.65 -2.62
C GLN A 287 2.87 -16.27 -2.49
N GLY A 288 2.03 -16.84 -3.34
CA GLY A 288 0.59 -16.51 -3.43
C GLY A 288 -0.18 -16.67 -2.12
N ASP A 289 0.17 -17.65 -1.30
CA ASP A 289 -0.52 -17.96 -0.03
C ASP A 289 -0.42 -16.85 1.03
N TRP A 290 0.48 -15.89 0.83
CA TRP A 290 0.68 -14.74 1.72
C TRP A 290 0.01 -13.46 1.22
N MET A 291 -0.76 -13.55 0.13
CA MET A 291 -1.53 -12.44 -0.42
C MET A 291 -2.62 -12.01 0.55
N PHE A 292 -2.70 -10.69 0.81
CA PHE A 292 -3.65 -10.16 1.78
C PHE A 292 -4.77 -9.32 1.17
N GLN A 293 -4.55 -8.66 0.03
CA GLN A 293 -5.56 -7.79 -0.60
C GLN A 293 -5.77 -8.04 -2.09
N GLY A 294 -5.19 -9.11 -2.64
CA GLY A 294 -5.39 -9.49 -4.05
C GLY A 294 -4.26 -9.03 -4.98
N GLY A 295 -3.15 -8.56 -4.42
CA GLY A 295 -2.03 -8.00 -5.15
C GLY A 295 -0.86 -8.95 -5.38
N ALA A 296 -0.07 -8.66 -6.42
CA ALA A 296 1.22 -9.32 -6.62
C ALA A 296 2.24 -8.87 -5.58
N ALA A 297 3.08 -9.79 -5.09
CA ALA A 297 4.17 -9.46 -4.18
C ALA A 297 5.28 -8.73 -4.92
N ALA A 298 5.53 -7.48 -4.53
CA ALA A 298 6.61 -6.66 -5.09
C ALA A 298 7.85 -6.70 -4.19
N LEU A 299 7.64 -6.53 -2.89
CA LEU A 299 8.68 -6.43 -1.88
C LEU A 299 8.35 -7.34 -0.70
N ALA A 300 9.39 -7.77 0.01
CA ALA A 300 9.27 -8.39 1.32
C ALA A 300 10.23 -7.74 2.31
N GLN A 301 9.89 -7.77 3.59
CA GLN A 301 10.68 -7.13 4.66
C GLN A 301 11.00 -8.14 5.78
N TRP A 302 12.11 -7.95 6.49
CA TRP A 302 12.34 -8.55 7.80
C TRP A 302 13.09 -7.57 8.70
N VAL A 303 13.00 -7.80 10.02
CA VAL A 303 13.77 -7.03 11.00
C VAL A 303 15.05 -7.76 11.33
N GLU A 304 16.19 -7.07 11.25
CA GLU A 304 17.51 -7.62 11.60
C GLU A 304 18.41 -6.50 12.16
N GLN A 305 19.00 -6.74 13.33
CA GLN A 305 19.96 -5.81 13.97
C GLN A 305 19.38 -4.39 14.14
N GLY A 306 18.11 -4.28 14.52
CA GLY A 306 17.42 -2.99 14.70
C GLY A 306 17.22 -2.21 13.40
N ARG A 307 17.10 -2.91 12.28
CA ARG A 307 16.77 -2.35 10.96
C ARG A 307 15.63 -3.10 10.33
N ASP A 308 14.84 -2.35 9.59
CA ASP A 308 13.94 -2.88 8.60
C ASP A 308 14.73 -3.12 7.31
N ARG A 309 14.72 -4.38 6.88
CA ARG A 309 15.49 -4.88 5.73
C ARG A 309 14.51 -5.30 4.67
N ASP A 310 14.71 -4.77 3.47
CA ASP A 310 13.83 -5.04 2.35
C ASP A 310 14.51 -5.82 1.25
N ILE A 311 13.69 -6.55 0.50
CA ILE A 311 14.13 -7.32 -0.64
C ILE A 311 13.06 -7.36 -1.71
N THR A 312 13.46 -7.22 -2.97
CA THR A 312 12.54 -7.47 -4.10
C THR A 312 12.15 -8.94 -4.13
N CYS A 313 10.86 -9.22 -4.32
CA CYS A 313 10.41 -10.58 -4.59
C CYS A 313 11.00 -11.12 -5.91
N PRO A 314 11.04 -12.45 -6.12
CA PRO A 314 11.58 -13.03 -7.34
C PRO A 314 10.98 -12.40 -8.61
N GLY A 315 11.85 -11.99 -9.55
CA GLY A 315 11.45 -11.31 -10.79
C GLY A 315 11.16 -9.80 -10.66
N GLN A 316 10.96 -9.28 -9.44
CA GLN A 316 10.55 -7.89 -9.23
C GLN A 316 11.68 -6.86 -9.42
N SER A 317 12.94 -7.31 -9.38
CA SER A 317 14.10 -6.47 -9.67
C SER A 317 14.11 -5.89 -11.09
N ALA A 318 13.41 -6.53 -12.03
CA ALA A 318 13.18 -6.04 -13.39
C ALA A 318 12.37 -4.73 -13.43
N TYR A 319 11.57 -4.47 -12.39
CA TYR A 319 10.58 -3.39 -12.37
C TYR A 319 10.96 -2.26 -11.40
N LEU A 320 12.22 -2.17 -10.97
CA LEU A 320 12.63 -1.17 -9.98
C LEU A 320 12.29 0.27 -10.38
N SER A 321 12.35 0.61 -11.67
CA SER A 321 11.98 1.94 -12.16
C SER A 321 10.49 2.26 -12.04
N LEU A 322 9.62 1.27 -11.83
CA LEU A 322 8.20 1.50 -11.53
C LEU A 322 7.99 2.01 -10.11
N TRP A 323 8.84 1.57 -9.17
CA TRP A 323 8.65 1.81 -7.74
C TRP A 323 9.60 2.87 -7.17
N PHE A 324 10.76 3.06 -7.81
CA PHE A 324 11.85 3.87 -7.30
C PHE A 324 12.32 4.92 -8.31
N HIS A 325 12.77 6.06 -7.77
CA HIS A 325 13.52 7.08 -8.50
C HIS A 325 15.01 6.98 -8.19
N GLN A 326 15.86 7.38 -9.14
CA GLN A 326 17.30 7.51 -8.94
C GLN A 326 17.70 8.98 -9.17
N TYR A 327 18.42 9.56 -8.21
CA TYR A 327 19.01 10.91 -8.30
C TYR A 327 20.34 10.91 -9.04
#